data_AF-A0A1G4K9K4-F1
#
_entry.id   AF-A0A1G4K9K4-F1
#
_cell.length_a   1.000
_cell.length_b   1.000
_cell.length_c   1.000
_cell.angle_alpha   90.00
_cell.angle_beta   90.00
_cell.angle_gamma   90.00
#
_symmetry.space_group_name_H-M   'P 1'
#
loop_
_entity.id
_entity.type
_entity.pdbx_description
1 polymer ?
#
loop_
_entity_poly.entity_id
_entity_poly.type
_entity_poly.pdbx_seq_one_letter_code
_entity_poly.pdbx_strand_id
1 'polypeptide(L)'
;MSNPFDLLGNDVEDANVVAPLPPKEIVRNTTSSKKADVPPPSADPSRANKNRPKPTGNEAAFKDKNGGRKNNRSREAPAETTGAKRTTHAARRSSDRQNRSGKVDTEKRVRQGWGDNKKEVTEEAAAEIDAQAEIEADKAEEETPASNKKSLQDYLDEVNSSGLNKAPAAKKSVDQLEDAELLVKKEEVYAEPTKVKSLKSKQLKSKQYLDFDVNFSDSQSSAKPRKFDNNKGGPRRGGKSKPAKAAGEQKPAVNAKNFPSLA
;
A
#
# COMPACT_ATOMS: atom_id res chain seq x y z
N MET A 1 -35.94 51.60 -28.67
CA MET A 1 -36.39 50.69 -29.74
C MET A 1 -37.59 49.93 -29.21
N SER A 2 -38.77 50.24 -29.73
CA SER A 2 -40.05 49.63 -29.36
C SER A 2 -40.17 48.22 -29.95
N ASN A 3 -40.89 47.34 -29.25
CA ASN A 3 -41.18 45.99 -29.71
C ASN A 3 -42.03 46.04 -31.00
N PRO A 4 -41.57 45.51 -32.15
CA PRO A 4 -42.31 45.61 -33.41
C PRO A 4 -43.61 44.78 -33.43
N PHE A 5 -43.80 43.88 -32.47
CA PHE A 5 -45.03 43.09 -32.33
C PHE A 5 -46.14 43.80 -31.54
N ASP A 6 -45.86 44.98 -30.99
CA ASP A 6 -46.83 45.81 -30.25
C ASP A 6 -47.90 46.45 -31.16
N LEU A 7 -47.64 46.49 -32.48
CA LEU A 7 -48.56 46.98 -33.51
C LEU A 7 -49.58 45.92 -33.97
N LEU A 8 -49.40 44.66 -33.56
CA LEU A 8 -50.25 43.53 -33.95
C LEU A 8 -51.36 43.28 -32.92
N GLY A 9 -52.04 44.34 -32.44
CA GLY A 9 -53.44 44.35 -31.93
C GLY A 9 -53.91 43.25 -30.96
N ASN A 10 -53.03 42.45 -30.40
CA ASN A 10 -53.31 41.31 -29.52
C ASN A 10 -52.68 41.53 -28.15
N ASP A 11 -52.53 42.79 -27.73
CA ASP A 11 -52.36 43.08 -26.31
C ASP A 11 -53.68 42.75 -25.62
N VAL A 12 -53.61 42.12 -24.46
CA VAL A 12 -54.79 41.67 -23.71
C VAL A 12 -55.60 42.89 -23.27
N GLU A 13 -56.65 43.26 -24.02
CA GLU A 13 -57.49 44.43 -23.75
C GLU A 13 -58.19 44.39 -22.37
N ASP A 14 -58.29 43.21 -21.76
CA ASP A 14 -58.86 42.99 -20.43
C ASP A 14 -57.80 42.93 -19.32
N ALA A 15 -56.88 43.90 -19.27
CA ALA A 15 -55.88 44.01 -18.18
C ALA A 15 -56.51 44.31 -16.81
N ASN A 16 -57.81 44.59 -16.76
CA ASN A 16 -58.54 44.96 -15.56
C ASN A 16 -59.78 44.08 -15.33
N VAL A 17 -59.60 42.75 -15.38
CA VAL A 17 -60.50 41.86 -14.64
C VAL A 17 -60.29 42.18 -13.17
N VAL A 18 -61.07 43.14 -12.66
CA VAL A 18 -61.12 43.49 -11.23
C VAL A 18 -61.26 42.19 -10.48
N ALA A 19 -60.22 41.82 -9.73
CA ALA A 19 -60.21 40.59 -8.97
C ALA A 19 -61.49 40.59 -8.12
N PRO A 20 -62.38 39.60 -8.28
CA PRO A 20 -63.63 39.59 -7.52
C PRO A 20 -63.27 39.60 -6.03
N LEU A 21 -63.97 40.44 -5.27
CA LEU A 21 -63.83 40.45 -3.82
C LEU A 21 -63.99 39.03 -3.27
N PRO A 22 -63.26 38.67 -2.20
CA PRO A 22 -63.44 37.36 -1.58
C PRO A 22 -64.93 37.16 -1.23
N PRO A 23 -65.45 35.94 -1.42
CA PRO A 23 -66.86 35.66 -1.18
C PRO A 23 -67.20 35.94 0.29
N LYS A 24 -68.46 36.32 0.54
CA LYS A 24 -68.98 36.52 1.89
C LYS A 24 -68.89 35.21 2.69
N GLU A 25 -68.51 35.31 3.96
CA GLU A 25 -68.44 34.16 4.86
C GLU A 25 -69.84 33.63 5.18
N ILE A 26 -70.13 32.40 4.73
CA ILE A 26 -71.39 31.70 5.03
C ILE A 26 -71.02 30.46 5.84
N VAL A 27 -71.34 30.48 7.14
CA VAL A 27 -71.05 29.38 8.06
C VAL A 27 -72.21 28.38 8.08
N ARG A 28 -71.91 27.10 7.86
CA ARG A 28 -72.91 26.03 7.95
C ARG A 28 -73.27 25.76 9.41
N ASN A 29 -74.54 25.95 9.75
CA ASN A 29 -75.08 25.55 11.05
C ASN A 29 -75.10 24.02 11.19
N THR A 30 -74.70 23.51 12.35
CA THR A 30 -74.76 22.08 12.68
C THR A 30 -75.93 21.81 13.63
N THR A 31 -76.63 20.70 13.45
CA THR A 31 -77.70 20.25 14.35
C THR A 31 -77.17 19.40 15.52
N SER A 32 -75.85 19.34 15.69
CA SER A 32 -75.21 18.54 16.74
C SER A 32 -75.43 19.16 18.11
N SER A 33 -75.94 18.36 19.04
CA SER A 33 -76.07 18.74 20.46
C SER A 33 -74.75 18.72 21.23
N LYS A 34 -73.66 18.23 20.63
CA LYS A 34 -72.38 18.01 21.31
C LYS A 34 -71.64 19.33 21.47
N LYS A 35 -71.21 19.62 22.70
CA LYS A 35 -70.51 20.86 23.09
C LYS A 35 -69.06 20.62 23.52
N ALA A 36 -68.68 19.36 23.72
CA ALA A 36 -67.31 18.98 24.07
C ALA A 36 -66.46 18.89 22.81
N ASP A 37 -65.27 19.49 22.84
CA ASP A 37 -64.24 19.33 21.81
C ASP A 37 -63.46 18.02 22.04
N VAL A 38 -64.19 16.92 21.92
CA VAL A 38 -63.65 15.56 22.10
C VAL A 38 -63.93 14.78 20.82
N PRO A 39 -62.92 14.09 20.25
CA PRO A 39 -63.14 13.28 19.07
C PRO A 39 -64.21 12.20 19.35
N PRO A 40 -65.02 11.83 18.35
CA PRO A 40 -66.04 10.81 18.54
C PRO A 40 -65.40 9.46 18.93
N PRO A 41 -66.13 8.56 19.60
CA PRO A 41 -65.60 7.25 20.00
C PRO A 41 -65.18 6.37 18.80
N SER A 42 -65.63 6.69 17.58
CA SER A 42 -65.19 6.04 16.36
C SER A 42 -63.77 6.41 15.93
N ALA A 43 -63.18 7.49 16.45
CA ALA A 43 -61.83 7.95 16.17
C ALA A 43 -60.77 7.20 16.99
N ASP A 44 -60.90 5.88 17.10
CA ASP A 44 -59.96 5.02 17.82
C ASP A 44 -58.73 4.69 16.94
N PRO A 45 -57.50 5.05 17.36
CA PRO A 45 -56.29 4.71 16.62
C PRO A 45 -56.03 3.19 16.51
N SER A 46 -56.63 2.37 17.38
CA SER A 46 -56.51 0.90 17.32
C SER A 46 -57.12 0.31 16.04
N ARG A 47 -58.09 1.02 15.45
CA ARG A 47 -58.78 0.63 14.22
C ARG A 47 -57.99 0.96 12.95
N ALA A 48 -56.79 1.55 13.07
CA ALA A 48 -55.97 1.91 11.94
C ALA A 48 -55.44 0.67 11.19
N ASN A 49 -55.62 0.64 9.86
CA ASN A 49 -55.02 -0.39 9.02
C ASN A 49 -53.49 -0.20 8.93
N LYS A 50 -52.75 -1.08 9.61
CA LYS A 50 -51.27 -1.09 9.67
C LYS A 50 -50.62 -1.08 8.28
N ASN A 51 -51.20 -1.80 7.32
CA ASN A 51 -50.68 -1.96 5.96
C ASN A 51 -51.61 -1.32 4.91
N ARG A 52 -52.15 -0.13 5.21
CA ARG A 52 -52.89 0.65 4.21
C ARG A 52 -52.02 0.85 2.96
N PRO A 53 -52.59 0.78 1.74
CA PRO A 53 -51.87 1.06 0.50
C PRO A 53 -51.14 2.41 0.59
N LYS A 54 -49.83 2.39 0.33
CA LYS A 54 -48.99 3.58 0.30
C LYS A 54 -48.41 3.75 -1.11
N PRO A 55 -48.27 4.98 -1.60
CA PRO A 55 -47.50 5.21 -2.83
C PRO A 55 -46.06 4.71 -2.63
N THR A 56 -45.44 4.22 -3.69
CA THR A 56 -44.04 3.71 -3.71
C THR A 56 -43.24 4.40 -4.81
N GLY A 57 -41.90 4.24 -4.79
CA GLY A 57 -41.01 4.80 -5.81
C GLY A 57 -41.07 6.33 -5.92
N ASN A 58 -41.05 6.84 -7.15
CA ASN A 58 -41.05 8.28 -7.43
C ASN A 58 -42.34 8.97 -6.95
N GLU A 59 -43.48 8.30 -7.07
CA GLU A 59 -44.78 8.82 -6.59
C GLU A 59 -44.75 9.03 -5.08
N ALA A 60 -44.12 8.12 -4.33
CA ALA A 60 -43.91 8.29 -2.90
C ALA A 60 -43.01 9.47 -2.58
N ALA A 61 -41.94 9.68 -3.36
CA ALA A 61 -40.99 10.76 -3.13
C ALA A 61 -41.64 12.15 -3.27
N PHE A 62 -42.54 12.34 -4.25
CA PHE A 62 -43.28 13.59 -4.41
C PHE A 62 -44.45 13.73 -3.42
N LYS A 63 -45.10 12.63 -3.04
CA LYS A 63 -46.19 12.64 -2.05
C LYS A 63 -45.72 12.64 -0.60
N ASP A 64 -44.44 12.40 -0.32
CA ASP A 64 -43.88 12.46 1.02
C ASP A 64 -43.79 13.91 1.51
N LYS A 65 -44.57 14.22 2.56
CA LYS A 65 -44.65 15.56 3.14
C LYS A 65 -43.49 15.85 4.07
N ASN A 66 -42.66 14.86 4.41
CA ASN A 66 -41.52 15.02 5.32
C ASN A 66 -40.21 15.26 4.56
N GLY A 67 -40.17 14.90 3.27
CA GLY A 67 -39.03 15.12 2.38
C GLY A 67 -38.88 16.58 1.92
N GLY A 68 -37.71 16.89 1.35
CA GLY A 68 -37.46 18.17 0.68
C GLY A 68 -36.77 19.25 1.50
N ARG A 69 -36.34 20.31 0.81
CA ARG A 69 -35.47 21.37 1.37
C ARG A 69 -36.17 22.24 2.42
N LYS A 70 -37.40 22.69 2.17
CA LYS A 70 -38.18 23.53 3.11
C LYS A 70 -38.27 22.88 4.48
N ASN A 71 -38.50 21.57 4.43
CA ASN A 71 -38.52 20.66 5.53
C ASN A 71 -37.17 20.63 6.25
N ASN A 72 -36.09 20.21 5.61
CA ASN A 72 -34.76 20.16 6.25
C ASN A 72 -34.34 21.50 6.85
N ARG A 73 -34.71 22.63 6.22
CA ARG A 73 -34.33 23.96 6.70
C ARG A 73 -34.99 24.36 8.02
N SER A 74 -36.17 23.84 8.33
CA SER A 74 -36.87 24.14 9.58
C SER A 74 -36.45 23.25 10.75
N ARG A 75 -35.64 22.21 10.51
CA ARG A 75 -35.04 21.43 11.60
C ARG A 75 -33.71 22.02 12.00
N GLU A 76 -33.41 21.93 13.29
CA GLU A 76 -32.12 22.30 13.83
C GLU A 76 -31.07 21.27 13.41
N ALA A 77 -29.85 21.75 13.16
CA ALA A 77 -28.72 20.89 12.88
C ALA A 77 -28.28 20.17 14.17
N PRO A 78 -27.86 18.90 14.10
CA PRO A 78 -27.40 18.19 15.30
C PRO A 78 -26.15 18.86 15.88
N ALA A 79 -26.05 18.86 17.21
CA ALA A 79 -24.99 19.54 17.95
C ALA A 79 -23.57 19.04 17.62
N GLU A 80 -23.46 17.78 17.15
CA GLU A 80 -22.19 17.18 16.73
C GLU A 80 -21.56 17.87 15.49
N THR A 81 -22.36 18.62 14.71
CA THR A 81 -21.91 19.23 13.45
C THR A 81 -21.03 20.46 13.64
N THR A 82 -21.15 21.17 14.77
CA THR A 82 -20.48 22.45 15.02
C THR A 82 -19.23 22.33 15.91
N GLY A 83 -19.09 21.25 16.70
CA GLY A 83 -18.04 21.14 17.73
C GLY A 83 -16.96 20.08 17.50
N ALA A 84 -17.20 19.05 16.69
CA ALA A 84 -16.39 17.82 16.74
C ALA A 84 -15.00 17.90 16.08
N LYS A 85 -14.72 18.91 15.24
CA LYS A 85 -13.49 18.94 14.43
C LYS A 85 -12.27 19.59 15.09
N ARG A 86 -12.44 20.37 16.17
CA ARG A 86 -11.31 21.04 16.84
C ARG A 86 -10.76 20.28 18.04
N THR A 87 -11.49 19.31 18.60
CA THR A 87 -11.11 18.70 19.89
C THR A 87 -10.26 17.45 19.73
N THR A 88 -10.40 16.70 18.63
CA THR A 88 -9.82 15.36 18.50
C THR A 88 -8.31 15.36 18.26
N HIS A 89 -7.79 16.37 17.55
CA HIS A 89 -6.33 16.53 17.35
C HIS A 89 -5.68 17.49 18.36
N ALA A 90 -6.40 18.53 18.81
CA ALA A 90 -5.85 19.50 19.76
C ALA A 90 -5.65 18.90 21.16
N ALA A 91 -6.53 17.98 21.60
CA ALA A 91 -6.45 17.39 22.94
C ALA A 91 -5.18 16.57 23.18
N ARG A 92 -4.49 16.08 22.13
CA ARG A 92 -3.25 15.29 22.26
C ARG A 92 -1.98 16.11 22.12
N ARG A 93 -2.08 17.36 21.63
CA ARG A 93 -0.92 18.24 21.43
C ARG A 93 -0.28 18.68 22.75
N SER A 94 -1.08 18.85 23.80
CA SER A 94 -0.57 19.24 25.12
C SER A 94 0.31 18.17 25.78
N SER A 95 0.12 16.89 25.43
CA SER A 95 0.88 15.77 25.98
C SER A 95 2.00 15.26 25.06
N ASP A 96 2.34 15.98 23.99
CA ASP A 96 3.26 15.49 22.95
C ASP A 96 4.70 15.29 23.46
N ARG A 97 5.16 16.16 24.36
CA ARG A 97 6.47 16.02 25.03
C ARG A 97 6.48 14.99 26.17
N GLN A 98 5.31 14.46 26.54
CA GLN A 98 5.16 13.51 27.63
C GLN A 98 5.19 12.09 27.06
N ASN A 99 6.25 11.34 27.36
CA ASN A 99 6.36 9.96 26.89
C ASN A 99 5.28 9.08 27.53
N ARG A 100 4.42 8.47 26.69
CA ARG A 100 3.33 7.58 27.14
C ARG A 100 3.74 6.11 27.22
N SER A 101 4.92 5.76 26.73
CA SER A 101 5.39 4.38 26.66
C SER A 101 5.70 3.79 28.04
N GLY A 102 5.82 4.63 29.09
CA GLY A 102 6.19 4.20 30.45
C GLY A 102 7.60 3.62 30.56
N LYS A 103 8.37 3.67 29.47
CA LYS A 103 9.75 3.21 29.37
C LYS A 103 10.67 4.42 29.38
N VAL A 104 11.62 4.41 30.30
CA VAL A 104 12.69 5.42 30.40
C VAL A 104 13.99 4.66 30.40
N ASP A 105 14.91 5.03 29.50
CA ASP A 105 16.23 4.43 29.48
C ASP A 105 17.05 4.88 30.68
N THR A 106 17.96 4.01 31.13
CA THR A 106 18.86 4.34 32.24
C THR A 106 20.14 5.00 31.72
N GLU A 107 20.73 5.89 32.51
CA GLU A 107 21.94 6.59 32.09
C GLU A 107 23.10 5.63 31.80
N LYS A 108 23.19 4.49 32.51
CA LYS A 108 24.17 3.43 32.20
C LYS A 108 24.00 2.92 30.78
N ARG A 109 22.77 2.65 30.34
CA ARG A 109 22.50 2.15 28.97
C ARG A 109 22.88 3.21 27.93
N VAL A 110 22.56 4.47 28.19
CA VAL A 110 22.93 5.58 27.30
C VAL A 110 24.44 5.69 27.19
N ARG A 111 25.16 5.70 28.32
CA ARG A 111 26.63 5.80 28.35
C ARG A 111 27.35 4.64 27.68
N GLN A 112 26.82 3.42 27.78
CA GLN A 112 27.41 2.27 27.10
C GLN A 112 27.17 2.29 25.59
N GLY A 113 26.08 2.90 25.12
CA GLY A 113 25.78 2.99 23.69
C GLY A 113 26.43 4.17 22.98
N TRP A 114 26.60 5.30 23.67
CA TRP A 114 27.04 6.57 23.09
C TRP A 114 28.34 7.13 23.70
N GLY A 115 28.95 6.43 24.66
CA GLY A 115 30.08 6.94 25.42
C GLY A 115 29.67 7.80 26.63
N ASP A 116 30.64 8.12 27.46
CA ASP A 116 30.48 9.02 28.61
C ASP A 116 31.63 10.04 28.60
N ASN A 117 31.31 11.33 28.76
CA ASN A 117 32.31 12.41 28.74
C ASN A 117 33.42 12.21 29.79
N LYS A 118 33.18 11.41 30.84
CA LYS A 118 34.20 11.06 31.84
C LYS A 118 35.34 10.20 31.30
N LYS A 119 35.11 9.48 30.20
CA LYS A 119 36.06 8.55 29.57
C LYS A 119 36.65 9.09 28.26
N GLU A 120 36.31 10.31 27.89
CA GLU A 120 36.74 10.94 26.64
C GLU A 120 38.25 10.82 26.42
N VAL A 121 39.08 11.20 27.40
CA VAL A 121 40.55 11.13 27.30
C VAL A 121 41.06 9.71 27.00
N THR A 122 40.42 8.68 27.57
CA THR A 122 40.82 7.29 27.31
C THR A 122 40.37 6.81 25.93
N GLU A 123 39.24 7.31 25.45
CA GLU A 123 38.72 7.00 24.12
C GLU A 123 39.53 7.74 23.04
N GLU A 124 39.95 8.99 23.28
CA GLU A 124 40.86 9.74 22.41
C GLU A 124 42.23 9.05 22.27
N ALA A 125 42.82 8.63 23.39
CA ALA A 125 44.11 7.91 23.35
C ALA A 125 44.01 6.57 22.61
N ALA A 126 42.91 5.83 22.78
CA ALA A 126 42.68 4.59 22.05
C ALA A 126 42.47 4.84 20.55
N ALA A 127 41.69 5.88 20.19
CA ALA A 127 41.46 6.26 18.81
C ALA A 127 42.76 6.74 18.13
N GLU A 128 43.65 7.42 18.85
CA GLU A 128 44.97 7.80 18.32
C GLU A 128 45.84 6.56 18.04
N ILE A 129 45.82 5.56 18.92
CA ILE A 129 46.52 4.29 18.70
C ILE A 129 45.95 3.55 17.49
N ASP A 130 44.62 3.49 17.37
CA ASP A 130 43.96 2.85 16.22
C ASP A 130 44.31 3.57 14.91
N ALA A 131 44.32 4.92 14.90
CA ALA A 131 44.73 5.70 13.74
C ALA A 131 46.21 5.47 13.36
N GLN A 132 47.10 5.36 14.35
CA GLN A 132 48.51 5.02 14.11
C GLN A 132 48.64 3.60 13.53
N ALA A 133 47.89 2.63 14.05
CA ALA A 133 47.86 1.27 13.53
C ALA A 133 47.31 1.20 12.10
N GLU A 134 46.30 2.01 11.75
CA GLU A 134 45.81 2.12 10.37
C GLU A 134 46.88 2.71 9.44
N ILE A 135 47.60 3.77 9.85
CA ILE A 135 48.69 4.35 9.05
C ILE A 135 49.83 3.34 8.84
N GLU A 136 50.16 2.53 9.86
CA GLU A 136 51.18 1.49 9.75
C GLU A 136 50.72 0.33 8.86
N ALA A 137 49.45 -0.06 8.93
CA ALA A 137 48.86 -1.07 8.05
C ALA A 137 48.85 -0.61 6.59
N ASP A 138 48.47 0.64 6.33
CA ASP A 138 48.46 1.23 4.98
C ASP A 138 49.88 1.31 4.40
N LYS A 139 50.90 1.68 5.21
CA LYS A 139 52.31 1.66 4.78
C LYS A 139 52.81 0.24 4.48
N ALA A 140 52.40 -0.75 5.28
CA ALA A 140 52.76 -2.14 5.05
C ALA A 140 52.06 -2.73 3.81
N GLU A 141 50.90 -2.20 3.40
CA GLU A 141 50.21 -2.58 2.17
C GLU A 141 50.81 -1.86 0.93
N GLU A 142 51.38 -0.66 1.09
CA GLU A 142 52.16 0.04 0.05
C GLU A 142 53.56 -0.56 -0.19
N GLU A 143 54.19 -1.15 0.83
CA GLU A 143 55.38 -1.99 0.65
C GLU A 143 54.97 -3.37 0.12
N THR A 144 54.82 -3.48 -1.22
CA THR A 144 54.64 -4.76 -1.89
C THR A 144 55.71 -5.75 -1.38
N PRO A 145 55.35 -6.93 -0.83
CA PRO A 145 56.34 -7.84 -0.29
C PRO A 145 57.30 -8.19 -1.42
N ALA A 146 58.59 -7.89 -1.21
CA ALA A 146 59.66 -8.15 -2.18
C ALA A 146 59.47 -9.56 -2.77
N SER A 147 58.98 -9.62 -4.00
CA SER A 147 58.53 -10.87 -4.57
C SER A 147 59.76 -11.69 -4.90
N ASN A 148 59.96 -12.82 -4.21
CA ASN A 148 60.90 -13.87 -4.62
C ASN A 148 60.43 -14.60 -5.90
N LYS A 149 59.83 -13.87 -6.83
CA LYS A 149 59.30 -14.37 -8.10
C LYS A 149 60.27 -13.91 -9.19
N LYS A 150 60.87 -14.86 -9.90
CA LYS A 150 61.64 -14.58 -11.12
C LYS A 150 60.77 -13.78 -12.08
N SER A 151 61.34 -12.79 -12.76
CA SER A 151 60.59 -12.06 -13.77
C SER A 151 60.19 -13.03 -14.89
N LEU A 152 59.08 -12.72 -15.58
CA LEU A 152 58.65 -13.54 -16.71
C LEU A 152 59.76 -13.67 -17.75
N GLN A 153 60.55 -12.61 -17.95
CA GLN A 153 61.72 -12.61 -18.83
C GLN A 153 62.79 -13.59 -18.35
N ASP A 154 63.18 -13.55 -17.07
CA ASP A 154 64.18 -14.49 -16.53
C ASP A 154 63.70 -15.95 -16.64
N TYR A 155 62.40 -16.20 -16.46
CA TYR A 155 61.82 -17.54 -16.66
C TYR A 155 61.85 -17.97 -18.13
N LEU A 156 61.53 -17.07 -19.06
CA LEU A 156 61.60 -17.38 -20.50
C LEU A 156 63.04 -17.63 -20.95
N ASP A 157 64.01 -16.88 -20.42
CA ASP A 157 65.42 -17.08 -20.74
C ASP A 157 65.96 -18.40 -20.17
N GLU A 158 65.51 -18.81 -18.98
CA GLU A 158 65.78 -20.14 -18.42
C GLU A 158 65.18 -21.27 -19.28
N VAL A 159 63.94 -21.10 -19.74
CA VAL A 159 63.28 -22.05 -20.65
C VAL A 159 64.01 -22.13 -22.00
N ASN A 160 64.43 -21.00 -22.56
CA ASN A 160 65.13 -20.93 -23.84
C ASN A 160 66.58 -21.49 -23.75
N SER A 161 67.23 -21.34 -22.60
CA SER A 161 68.57 -21.89 -22.35
C SER A 161 68.55 -23.36 -21.92
N SER A 162 67.42 -23.85 -21.40
CA SER A 162 67.17 -25.29 -21.27
C SER A 162 67.08 -25.88 -22.68
N GLY A 163 68.12 -26.57 -23.13
CA GLY A 163 68.29 -27.05 -24.51
C GLY A 163 67.27 -28.09 -25.00
N LEU A 164 66.07 -28.15 -24.42
CA LEU A 164 64.98 -29.08 -24.72
C LEU A 164 64.34 -28.86 -26.10
N ASN A 165 64.46 -27.65 -26.69
CA ASN A 165 63.84 -27.27 -27.96
C ASN A 165 64.85 -26.98 -29.09
N LYS A 166 66.08 -27.50 -29.00
CA LYS A 166 67.05 -27.37 -30.10
C LYS A 166 66.67 -28.36 -31.21
N ALA A 167 66.29 -27.85 -32.38
CA ALA A 167 66.01 -28.68 -33.55
C ALA A 167 67.23 -29.59 -33.85
N PRO A 168 67.03 -30.91 -34.07
CA PRO A 168 68.14 -31.82 -34.33
C PRO A 168 68.81 -31.45 -35.65
N ALA A 169 70.13 -31.23 -35.62
CA ALA A 169 70.91 -31.06 -36.84
C ALA A 169 70.85 -32.35 -37.68
N ALA A 170 70.47 -32.24 -38.94
CA ALA A 170 70.28 -33.39 -39.85
C ALA A 170 71.58 -34.20 -39.99
N LYS A 171 71.59 -35.43 -39.46
CA LYS A 171 72.61 -36.43 -39.75
C LYS A 171 72.23 -37.18 -41.03
N LYS A 172 73.19 -37.30 -41.95
CA LYS A 172 73.04 -37.98 -43.26
C LYS A 172 73.01 -39.52 -43.09
N SER A 173 72.19 -40.17 -43.94
CA SER A 173 72.09 -41.61 -44.28
C SER A 173 71.85 -42.58 -43.11
N VAL A 174 70.62 -43.05 -42.86
CA VAL A 174 69.88 -44.18 -43.48
C VAL A 174 70.59 -45.52 -43.33
N ASP A 175 70.03 -46.38 -42.47
CA ASP A 175 69.89 -47.81 -42.71
C ASP A 175 68.53 -48.28 -42.19
N GLN A 176 67.90 -49.16 -42.98
CA GLN A 176 66.56 -49.70 -42.81
C GLN A 176 66.46 -50.55 -41.53
N LEU A 177 65.42 -50.32 -40.72
CA LEU A 177 64.91 -51.30 -39.76
C LEU A 177 63.45 -51.58 -40.09
N GLU A 178 63.19 -52.77 -40.64
CA GLU A 178 61.88 -53.26 -41.08
C GLU A 178 61.07 -53.96 -39.95
N ASP A 179 61.43 -53.76 -38.67
CA ASP A 179 60.76 -54.42 -37.53
C ASP A 179 60.51 -53.45 -36.36
N ALA A 180 59.53 -52.56 -36.49
CA ALA A 180 59.05 -51.75 -35.36
C ALA A 180 57.52 -51.80 -35.25
N GLU A 181 57.06 -52.56 -34.26
CA GLU A 181 55.64 -52.69 -33.90
C GLU A 181 55.05 -51.37 -33.39
N LEU A 182 53.85 -51.06 -33.87
CA LEU A 182 53.13 -49.82 -33.58
C LEU A 182 52.46 -49.90 -32.19
N LEU A 183 53.15 -49.40 -31.16
CA LEU A 183 52.61 -49.27 -29.80
C LEU A 183 51.61 -48.11 -29.71
N VAL A 184 50.32 -48.40 -29.93
CA VAL A 184 49.21 -47.49 -29.64
C VAL A 184 48.99 -47.43 -28.13
N LYS A 185 49.29 -46.27 -27.53
CA LYS A 185 48.99 -46.00 -26.12
C LYS A 185 47.48 -45.92 -25.93
N LYS A 186 46.86 -46.99 -25.40
CA LYS A 186 45.48 -46.99 -24.93
C LYS A 186 45.47 -46.40 -23.53
N GLU A 187 44.84 -45.23 -23.36
CA GLU A 187 44.54 -44.68 -22.05
C GLU A 187 43.32 -45.40 -21.48
N GLU A 188 43.55 -46.33 -20.57
CA GLU A 188 42.49 -46.96 -19.77
C GLU A 188 42.19 -46.06 -18.56
N VAL A 189 40.94 -45.60 -18.47
CA VAL A 189 40.43 -44.82 -17.33
C VAL A 189 40.27 -45.76 -16.14
N TYR A 190 41.20 -45.71 -15.20
CA TYR A 190 41.34 -46.68 -14.09
C TYR A 190 40.28 -46.55 -12.97
N ALA A 191 39.40 -45.54 -13.00
CA ALA A 191 38.25 -45.48 -12.08
C ALA A 191 37.18 -44.49 -12.56
N GLU A 192 35.92 -44.93 -12.57
CA GLU A 192 34.78 -44.05 -12.82
C GLU A 192 34.52 -43.13 -11.60
N PRO A 193 34.31 -41.81 -11.78
CA PRO A 193 34.01 -40.91 -10.67
C PRO A 193 32.57 -41.13 -10.17
N THR A 194 32.42 -41.87 -9.07
CA THR A 194 31.13 -42.29 -8.50
C THR A 194 30.34 -41.21 -7.74
N LYS A 195 30.73 -39.93 -7.82
CA LYS A 195 30.02 -38.84 -7.12
C LYS A 195 30.05 -37.51 -7.87
N VAL A 196 29.01 -37.26 -8.64
CA VAL A 196 28.66 -35.93 -9.14
C VAL A 196 28.05 -35.14 -7.99
N LYS A 197 28.81 -34.21 -7.40
CA LYS A 197 28.25 -33.26 -6.43
C LYS A 197 27.33 -32.31 -7.19
N SER A 198 26.02 -32.41 -6.95
CA SER A 198 25.07 -31.44 -7.49
C SER A 198 25.29 -30.10 -6.79
N LEU A 199 25.80 -29.14 -7.55
CA LEU A 199 25.88 -27.76 -7.09
C LEU A 199 24.46 -27.23 -6.95
N LYS A 200 24.02 -27.02 -5.70
CA LYS A 200 22.77 -26.35 -5.39
C LYS A 200 22.89 -24.90 -5.85
N SER A 201 22.45 -24.60 -7.08
CA SER A 201 22.37 -23.23 -7.57
C SER A 201 21.33 -22.47 -6.74
N LYS A 202 21.80 -21.51 -5.93
CA LYS A 202 20.92 -20.54 -5.28
C LYS A 202 20.39 -19.61 -6.38
N GLN A 203 19.08 -19.53 -6.50
CA GLN A 203 18.42 -18.61 -7.44
C GLN A 203 18.77 -17.17 -7.04
N LEU A 204 19.56 -16.50 -7.87
CA LEU A 204 19.92 -15.10 -7.68
C LEU A 204 18.63 -14.26 -7.73
N LYS A 205 18.53 -13.29 -6.81
CA LYS A 205 17.39 -12.35 -6.75
C LYS A 205 17.37 -11.55 -8.05
N SER A 206 16.39 -11.82 -8.91
CA SER A 206 16.15 -11.03 -10.10
C SER A 206 15.36 -9.77 -9.74
N LYS A 207 15.71 -8.65 -10.37
CA LYS A 207 14.93 -7.41 -10.28
C LYS A 207 13.67 -7.60 -11.12
N GLN A 208 12.51 -7.66 -10.47
CA GLN A 208 11.22 -7.59 -11.15
C GLN A 208 10.87 -6.12 -11.35
N TYR A 209 10.83 -5.69 -12.61
CA TYR A 209 10.27 -4.39 -12.98
C TYR A 209 8.75 -4.54 -13.04
N LEU A 210 8.05 -3.72 -12.26
CA LEU A 210 6.60 -3.57 -12.35
C LEU A 210 6.34 -2.39 -13.28
N ASP A 211 5.88 -2.70 -14.49
CA ASP A 211 5.34 -1.69 -15.39
C ASP A 211 3.95 -1.32 -14.87
N PHE A 212 3.77 -0.07 -14.45
CA PHE A 212 2.47 0.45 -14.06
C PHE A 212 2.10 1.63 -14.95
N ASP A 213 0.92 1.54 -15.54
CA ASP A 213 0.34 2.63 -16.31
C ASP A 213 -0.19 3.70 -15.36
N VAL A 214 0.47 4.86 -15.36
CA VAL A 214 0.05 6.01 -14.56
C VAL A 214 -1.06 6.77 -15.29
N ASN A 215 -2.31 6.45 -14.96
CA ASN A 215 -3.43 7.29 -15.35
C ASN A 215 -3.59 8.44 -14.35
N PHE A 216 -3.17 9.63 -14.76
CA PHE A 216 -3.45 10.87 -14.04
C PHE A 216 -4.90 11.29 -14.26
N SER A 217 -5.65 11.48 -13.17
CA SER A 217 -7.07 11.90 -13.23
C SER A 217 -7.29 13.28 -13.85
N ASP A 218 -6.22 14.06 -14.05
CA ASP A 218 -6.25 15.41 -14.63
C ASP A 218 -6.15 15.46 -16.16
N SER A 219 -5.82 14.34 -16.84
CA SER A 219 -5.72 14.33 -18.32
C SER A 219 -7.03 14.01 -19.05
N GLN A 220 -8.14 13.81 -18.33
CA GLN A 220 -9.47 13.65 -18.93
C GLN A 220 -10.19 15.00 -18.99
N SER A 221 -9.74 15.89 -19.86
CA SER A 221 -10.51 17.08 -20.24
C SER A 221 -11.58 16.74 -21.27
N SER A 222 -12.81 17.17 -20.99
CA SER A 222 -13.97 17.34 -21.88
C SER A 222 -14.81 16.12 -22.29
N ALA A 223 -15.94 16.01 -21.58
CA ALA A 223 -17.30 15.87 -22.11
C ALA A 223 -17.63 14.77 -23.16
N LYS A 224 -18.35 13.74 -22.70
CA LYS A 224 -19.49 13.15 -23.43
C LYS A 224 -20.57 12.69 -22.42
N PRO A 225 -21.87 12.80 -22.77
CA PRO A 225 -22.97 12.62 -21.81
C PRO A 225 -23.13 11.15 -21.41
N ARG A 226 -23.27 10.90 -20.11
CA ARG A 226 -23.51 9.57 -19.56
C ARG A 226 -24.91 9.11 -19.94
N LYS A 227 -24.98 8.12 -20.83
CA LYS A 227 -26.15 7.27 -21.06
C LYS A 227 -26.30 6.36 -19.85
N PHE A 228 -27.41 6.52 -19.12
CA PHE A 228 -27.72 5.74 -17.94
C PHE A 228 -28.33 4.40 -18.40
N ASP A 229 -27.49 3.38 -18.57
CA ASP A 229 -27.94 2.02 -18.83
C ASP A 229 -27.98 1.23 -17.51
N ASN A 230 -29.21 0.87 -17.13
CA ASN A 230 -29.55 -0.08 -16.10
C ASN A 230 -28.92 -1.46 -16.41
N ASN A 231 -27.94 -1.91 -15.63
CA ASN A 231 -27.89 -3.30 -15.19
C ASN A 231 -26.81 -3.57 -14.13
N LYS A 232 -27.25 -4.26 -13.07
CA LYS A 232 -26.49 -5.25 -12.27
C LYS A 232 -25.19 -4.82 -11.58
N GLY A 233 -25.30 -4.64 -10.26
CA GLY A 233 -24.43 -5.31 -9.30
C GLY A 233 -23.25 -4.52 -8.74
N GLY A 234 -23.45 -3.79 -7.63
CA GLY A 234 -22.37 -3.21 -6.82
C GLY A 234 -22.90 -2.62 -5.49
N PRO A 235 -22.11 -2.62 -4.40
CA PRO A 235 -22.53 -3.23 -3.14
C PRO A 235 -23.30 -2.32 -2.17
N ARG A 236 -24.22 -2.96 -1.45
CA ARG A 236 -25.00 -2.45 -0.32
C ARG A 236 -24.09 -1.89 0.78
N ARG A 237 -24.13 -0.57 0.99
CA ARG A 237 -23.63 0.08 2.22
C ARG A 237 -24.74 0.05 3.28
N GLY A 238 -24.50 -0.69 4.37
CA GLY A 238 -25.33 -0.62 5.58
C GLY A 238 -25.59 -1.97 6.23
N GLY A 239 -24.63 -2.50 6.97
CA GLY A 239 -24.79 -3.70 7.79
C GLY A 239 -23.86 -3.64 9.00
N LYS A 240 -24.42 -3.34 10.17
CA LYS A 240 -23.77 -3.41 11.48
C LYS A 240 -23.28 -4.85 11.71
N SER A 241 -21.98 -5.05 11.87
CA SER A 241 -21.43 -6.36 12.26
C SER A 241 -21.84 -6.71 13.70
N LYS A 242 -22.46 -7.88 13.89
CA LYS A 242 -22.53 -8.55 15.19
C LYS A 242 -21.16 -9.21 15.46
N PRO A 243 -20.67 -9.27 16.71
CA PRO A 243 -19.48 -10.06 17.03
C PRO A 243 -19.89 -11.54 17.05
N ALA A 244 -19.46 -12.30 16.04
CA ALA A 244 -19.51 -13.75 16.07
C ALA A 244 -18.22 -14.26 16.74
N LYS A 245 -18.41 -15.20 17.67
CA LYS A 245 -17.41 -15.83 18.53
C LYS A 245 -16.16 -16.28 17.75
N ALA A 246 -15.00 -16.00 18.33
CA ALA A 246 -13.73 -16.61 17.96
C ALA A 246 -13.87 -18.14 17.99
N ALA A 247 -13.68 -18.77 16.84
CA ALA A 247 -13.35 -20.18 16.77
C ALA A 247 -11.94 -20.35 17.35
N GLY A 248 -11.79 -21.27 18.29
CA GLY A 248 -10.53 -21.49 19.00
C GLY A 248 -9.39 -21.83 18.05
N GLU A 249 -8.34 -21.01 18.09
CA GLU A 249 -7.00 -21.40 17.67
C GLU A 249 -6.58 -22.61 18.52
N GLN A 250 -6.50 -23.78 17.90
CA GLN A 250 -5.76 -24.89 18.47
C GLN A 250 -4.28 -24.53 18.49
N LYS A 251 -3.70 -24.43 19.69
CA LYS A 251 -2.26 -24.32 19.88
C LYS A 251 -1.57 -25.55 19.28
N PRO A 252 -0.45 -25.42 18.56
CA PRO A 252 0.30 -26.58 18.08
C PRO A 252 0.85 -27.37 19.28
N ALA A 253 0.61 -28.69 19.29
CA ALA A 253 1.19 -29.57 20.29
C ALA A 253 2.71 -29.63 20.15
N VAL A 254 3.41 -29.49 21.27
CA VAL A 254 4.87 -29.55 21.37
C VAL A 254 5.30 -31.02 21.29
N ASN A 255 5.46 -31.54 20.07
CA ASN A 255 6.00 -32.88 19.85
C ASN A 255 7.45 -32.79 19.39
N ALA A 256 8.30 -33.72 19.86
CA ALA A 256 9.75 -33.79 19.59
C ALA A 256 10.13 -33.91 18.10
N LYS A 257 9.16 -33.97 17.18
CA LYS A 257 9.38 -33.91 15.73
C LYS A 257 9.55 -32.48 15.19
N ASN A 258 9.24 -31.46 15.99
CA ASN A 258 9.28 -30.05 15.57
C ASN A 258 10.49 -29.26 16.14
N PHE A 259 11.42 -29.93 16.84
CA PHE A 259 12.63 -29.30 17.40
C PHE A 259 13.88 -30.12 17.04
N PRO A 260 14.53 -29.86 15.88
CA PRO A 260 15.75 -30.57 15.47
C PRO A 260 17.00 -30.15 16.27
N SER A 261 16.87 -29.33 17.32
CA SER A 261 17.99 -28.84 18.14
C SER A 261 18.05 -29.46 19.54
N LEU A 262 17.36 -30.57 19.77
CA LEU A 262 17.35 -31.31 21.05
C LEU A 262 17.67 -32.81 20.86
N ALA A 263 18.42 -33.14 19.82
CA ALA A 263 19.06 -34.45 19.63
C ALA A 263 20.58 -34.25 19.42
#